data_AF-A0A098SDN3-F1
#
_entry.id   AF-A0A098SDN3-F1
#
_cell.length_a   1.000
_cell.length_b   1.000
_cell.length_c   1.000
_cell.angle_alpha   90.00
_cell.angle_beta   90.00
_cell.angle_gamma   90.00
#
_symmetry.space_group_name_H-M   'P 1'
#
loop_
_entity.id
_entity.type
_entity.pdbx_description
1 polymer ?
#
loop_
_entity_poly.entity_id
_entity_poly.type
_entity_poly.pdbx_seq_one_letter_code
_entity_poly.pdbx_strand_id
1 'polypeptide(L)'
;MPSQKETLIHQLRDVQLSCLARLKTFQNNQLINDQAATDAKQQIEDLEVDLHSALLWADELSYDEHQLLQAIVALKLAPEGTPDAFLEHFSKLQQLIRDMILTPLQERAAQAAPSQWNQKMLDELLKIRRALRETKNALIAADQDPTADPEFLEQEAAFTAFLAVYRKHLRENTVQADENAIKTMELMIGLIKAATDVPKLKASYQMLNDYVESQIPVTEEKDA
;
A
#
# COMPACT_ATOMS: atom_id res chain seq x y z
N MET A 1 -25.37 -12.35 15.43
CA MET A 1 -25.28 -10.91 15.74
C MET A 1 -24.11 -10.38 14.93
N PRO A 2 -24.28 -9.35 14.10
CA PRO A 2 -23.14 -8.74 13.42
C PRO A 2 -22.15 -8.20 14.44
N SER A 3 -20.86 -8.28 14.13
CA SER A 3 -19.83 -7.64 14.95
C SER A 3 -20.01 -6.11 14.92
N GLN A 4 -19.48 -5.40 15.93
CA GLN A 4 -19.46 -3.92 15.95
C GLN A 4 -18.84 -3.36 14.66
N LYS A 5 -17.87 -4.08 14.10
CA LYS A 5 -17.19 -3.78 12.84
C LYS A 5 -18.07 -3.93 11.60
N GLU A 6 -18.78 -5.04 11.47
CA GLU A 6 -19.74 -5.24 10.39
C GLU A 6 -20.84 -4.16 10.45
N THR A 7 -21.29 -3.82 11.66
CA THR A 7 -22.28 -2.77 11.89
C THR A 7 -21.78 -1.40 11.42
N LEU A 8 -20.54 -1.03 11.77
CA LEU A 8 -19.89 0.19 11.30
C LEU A 8 -19.77 0.25 9.77
N ILE A 9 -19.27 -0.83 9.14
CA ILE A 9 -19.09 -0.88 7.68
C ILE A 9 -20.43 -0.73 6.96
N HIS A 10 -21.48 -1.37 7.46
CA HIS A 10 -22.83 -1.20 6.93
C HIS A 10 -23.33 0.23 7.08
N GLN A 11 -23.17 0.84 8.26
CA GLN A 11 -23.57 2.23 8.49
C GLN A 11 -22.84 3.22 7.59
N LEU A 12 -21.53 3.04 7.39
CA LEU A 12 -20.73 3.91 6.53
C LEU A 12 -21.09 3.75 5.05
N ARG A 13 -21.37 2.52 4.59
CA ARG A 13 -21.92 2.27 3.24
C ARG A 13 -23.29 2.93 3.04
N ASP A 14 -24.18 2.83 4.02
CA ASP A 14 -25.49 3.48 3.94
C ASP A 14 -25.35 5.01 3.84
N VAL A 15 -24.40 5.59 4.59
CA VAL A 15 -24.09 7.02 4.51
C VAL A 15 -23.51 7.38 3.14
N GLN A 16 -22.58 6.59 2.61
CA GLN A 16 -21.99 6.78 1.28
C GLN A 16 -23.09 6.80 0.20
N LEU A 17 -23.97 5.79 0.18
CA LEU A 17 -25.08 5.70 -0.77
C LEU A 17 -26.04 6.89 -0.63
N SER A 18 -26.34 7.31 0.61
CA SER A 18 -27.15 8.50 0.88
C SER A 18 -26.49 9.77 0.36
N CYS A 19 -25.17 9.90 0.45
CA CYS A 19 -24.41 11.04 -0.06
C CYS A 19 -24.44 11.08 -1.59
N LEU A 20 -24.26 9.94 -2.26
CA LEU A 20 -24.35 9.84 -3.72
C LEU A 20 -25.74 10.25 -4.24
N ALA A 21 -26.81 9.76 -3.60
CA ALA A 21 -28.18 10.11 -3.96
C ALA A 21 -28.45 11.62 -3.80
N ARG A 22 -27.90 12.20 -2.73
CA ARG A 22 -28.05 13.62 -2.42
C ARG A 22 -27.23 14.51 -3.37
N LEU A 23 -26.00 14.12 -3.69
CA LEU A 23 -25.17 14.78 -4.69
C LEU A 23 -25.86 14.82 -6.06
N LYS A 24 -26.45 13.70 -6.47
CA LYS A 24 -27.24 13.61 -7.71
C LYS A 24 -28.44 14.56 -7.68
N THR A 25 -29.07 14.73 -6.53
CA THR A 25 -30.20 15.67 -6.35
C THR A 25 -29.73 17.13 -6.50
N PHE A 26 -28.58 17.48 -5.92
CA PHE A 26 -27.98 18.81 -6.11
C PHE A 26 -27.62 19.09 -7.57
N GLN A 27 -27.05 18.12 -8.27
CA GLN A 27 -26.73 18.21 -9.70
C GLN A 27 -27.99 18.40 -10.55
N ASN A 28 -29.02 17.58 -10.34
CA ASN A 28 -30.28 17.66 -11.08
C ASN A 28 -30.99 19.02 -10.88
N ASN A 29 -30.89 19.59 -9.68
CA ASN A 29 -31.49 20.88 -9.33
C ASN A 29 -30.57 22.08 -9.61
N GLN A 30 -29.39 21.86 -10.21
CA GLN A 30 -28.40 22.91 -10.50
C GLN A 30 -27.98 23.72 -9.26
N LEU A 31 -27.99 23.10 -8.08
CA LEU A 31 -27.64 23.76 -6.82
C LEU A 31 -26.13 23.76 -6.58
N ILE A 32 -25.39 22.89 -7.27
CA ILE A 32 -23.94 22.72 -7.17
C ILE A 32 -23.31 22.89 -8.55
N ASN A 33 -22.10 23.44 -8.61
CA ASN A 33 -21.35 23.54 -9.86
C ASN A 33 -20.66 22.20 -10.22
N ASP A 34 -20.33 22.03 -11.50
CA ASP A 34 -19.83 20.75 -12.03
C ASP A 34 -18.49 20.32 -11.40
N GLN A 35 -17.60 21.27 -11.10
CA GLN A 35 -16.31 20.98 -10.48
C GLN A 35 -16.49 20.47 -9.05
N ALA A 36 -17.22 21.21 -8.22
CA ALA A 36 -17.51 20.82 -6.84
C ALA A 36 -18.28 19.50 -6.75
N ALA A 37 -19.14 19.24 -7.73
CA ALA A 37 -19.84 17.95 -7.81
C ALA A 37 -18.91 16.79 -8.18
N THR A 38 -17.94 17.04 -9.07
CA THR A 38 -16.93 16.05 -9.45
C THR A 38 -16.01 15.75 -8.26
N ASP A 39 -15.53 16.78 -7.57
CA ASP A 39 -14.66 16.65 -6.40
C ASP A 39 -15.38 15.89 -5.27
N ALA A 40 -16.65 16.23 -5.00
CA ALA A 40 -17.47 15.54 -4.02
C ALA A 40 -17.69 14.06 -4.39
N LYS A 41 -17.93 13.75 -5.67
CA LYS A 41 -18.08 12.38 -6.13
C LYS A 41 -16.80 11.57 -5.87
N GLN A 42 -15.64 12.15 -6.20
CA GLN A 42 -14.35 11.50 -5.96
C GLN A 42 -14.13 11.25 -4.46
N GLN A 43 -14.41 12.22 -3.60
CA GLN A 43 -14.27 12.03 -2.15
C GLN A 43 -15.16 10.90 -1.61
N ILE A 44 -16.37 10.74 -2.17
CA ILE A 44 -17.29 9.66 -1.80
C ILE A 44 -16.78 8.30 -2.27
N GLU A 45 -16.18 8.22 -3.45
CA GLU A 45 -15.57 7.01 -4.00
C GLU A 45 -14.28 6.62 -3.25
N ASP A 46 -13.44 7.59 -2.89
CA ASP A 46 -12.23 7.37 -2.10
C ASP A 46 -12.55 6.74 -0.74
N LEU A 47 -13.64 7.20 -0.10
CA LEU A 47 -14.13 6.59 1.14
C LEU A 47 -14.56 5.12 0.93
N GLU A 48 -15.13 4.77 -0.21
CA GLU A 48 -15.50 3.39 -0.52
C GLU A 48 -14.26 2.50 -0.63
N VAL A 49 -13.22 2.95 -1.34
CA VAL A 49 -11.96 2.22 -1.46
C VAL A 49 -11.34 1.99 -0.09
N ASP A 50 -11.29 3.03 0.73
CA ASP A 50 -10.77 2.95 2.10
C ASP A 50 -11.56 1.92 2.95
N LEU A 51 -12.89 1.90 2.82
CA LEU A 51 -13.78 0.97 3.55
C LEU A 51 -13.68 -0.49 3.09
N HIS A 52 -13.15 -0.75 1.90
CA HIS A 52 -12.88 -2.09 1.39
C HIS A 52 -11.47 -2.60 1.73
N SER A 53 -10.65 -1.81 2.42
CA SER A 53 -9.31 -2.23 2.84
C SER A 53 -9.35 -3.50 3.70
N ALA A 54 -8.51 -4.49 3.38
CA ALA A 54 -8.36 -5.72 4.14
C ALA A 54 -7.99 -5.47 5.61
N LEU A 55 -7.35 -4.33 5.91
CA LEU A 55 -6.99 -3.89 7.27
C LEU A 55 -8.22 -3.67 8.15
N LEU A 56 -9.31 -3.16 7.57
CA LEU A 56 -10.59 -3.05 8.27
C LEU A 56 -11.18 -4.40 8.61
N TRP A 57 -10.72 -5.52 8.04
CA TRP A 57 -11.26 -6.86 8.31
C TRP A 57 -10.39 -7.71 9.25
N ALA A 58 -9.11 -7.35 9.46
CA ALA A 58 -8.16 -8.14 10.25
C ALA A 58 -8.18 -7.86 11.76
N ASP A 59 -8.28 -6.60 12.19
CA ASP A 59 -8.06 -6.21 13.60
C ASP A 59 -9.33 -5.87 14.39
N GLU A 60 -9.21 -5.90 15.73
CA GLU A 60 -10.19 -5.34 16.66
C GLU A 60 -10.21 -3.81 16.59
N LEU A 61 -11.38 -3.26 16.28
CA LEU A 61 -11.60 -1.82 16.20
C LEU A 61 -11.87 -1.24 17.59
N SER A 62 -11.20 -0.13 17.91
CA SER A 62 -11.50 0.69 19.08
C SER A 62 -11.58 2.14 18.62
N TYR A 63 -12.78 2.70 18.58
CA TYR A 63 -13.05 4.08 18.20
C TYR A 63 -14.18 4.64 19.08
N ASP A 64 -14.26 5.97 19.21
CA ASP A 64 -15.41 6.62 19.86
C ASP A 64 -16.62 6.59 18.92
N GLU A 65 -17.48 5.59 19.11
CA GLU A 65 -18.70 5.39 18.34
C GLU A 65 -19.66 6.58 18.43
N HIS A 66 -19.72 7.25 19.58
CA HIS A 66 -20.62 8.37 19.79
C HIS A 66 -20.22 9.58 18.95
N GLN A 67 -18.93 9.89 18.88
CA GLN A 67 -18.41 10.96 18.02
C GLN A 67 -18.68 10.70 16.54
N LEU A 68 -18.52 9.44 16.08
CA LEU A 68 -18.81 9.07 14.71
C LEU A 68 -20.31 9.19 14.38
N LEU A 69 -21.18 8.69 15.26
CA LEU A 69 -22.62 8.79 15.09
C LEU A 69 -23.10 10.25 15.05
N GLN A 70 -22.51 11.13 15.87
CA GLN A 70 -22.82 12.56 15.82
C GLN A 70 -22.48 13.18 14.46
N ALA A 71 -21.32 12.85 13.88
CA ALA A 71 -20.93 13.34 12.56
C ALA A 71 -21.87 12.83 11.45
N ILE A 72 -22.26 11.55 11.52
CA ILE A 72 -23.24 10.96 10.59
C ILE A 72 -24.60 11.65 10.70
N VAL A 73 -25.07 11.91 11.92
CA VAL A 73 -26.34 12.62 12.16
C VAL A 73 -26.28 14.05 11.63
N ALA A 74 -25.20 14.78 11.90
CA ALA A 74 -25.02 16.15 11.39
C ALA A 74 -25.06 16.21 9.86
N LEU A 75 -24.39 15.26 9.19
CA LEU A 75 -24.42 15.13 7.74
C LEU A 75 -25.83 14.86 7.20
N LYS A 76 -26.58 13.94 7.83
CA LYS A 76 -27.96 13.64 7.43
C LYS A 76 -28.89 14.82 7.63
N LEU A 77 -28.71 15.58 8.71
CA LEU A 77 -29.50 16.77 9.05
C LEU A 77 -29.08 18.04 8.31
N ALA A 78 -28.00 18.02 7.52
CA ALA A 78 -27.63 19.15 6.67
C ALA A 78 -28.86 19.58 5.82
N PRO A 79 -29.08 20.87 5.53
CA PRO A 79 -30.23 21.30 4.73
C PRO A 79 -30.13 20.86 3.25
N GLU A 80 -31.26 20.49 2.64
CA GLU A 80 -31.32 20.01 1.24
C GLU A 80 -31.11 21.12 0.18
N GLY A 81 -31.06 22.39 0.60
CA GLY A 81 -30.80 23.54 -0.28
C GLY A 81 -29.39 24.10 -0.17
N THR A 82 -28.52 23.50 0.64
CA THR A 82 -27.19 24.05 0.95
C THR A 82 -26.10 23.01 0.66
N PRO A 83 -25.65 22.90 -0.59
CA PRO A 83 -24.56 21.98 -0.96
C PRO A 83 -23.30 22.21 -0.13
N ASP A 84 -22.94 23.47 0.14
CA ASP A 84 -21.75 23.82 0.92
C ASP A 84 -21.77 23.22 2.32
N ALA A 85 -22.91 23.34 3.03
CA ALA A 85 -23.06 22.75 4.37
C ALA A 85 -23.00 21.21 4.32
N PHE A 86 -23.60 20.60 3.30
CA PHE A 86 -23.51 19.16 3.10
C PHE A 86 -22.06 18.70 2.85
N LEU A 87 -21.33 19.38 1.96
CA LEU A 87 -19.94 19.05 1.63
C LEU A 87 -19.02 19.26 2.84
N GLU A 88 -19.24 20.32 3.62
CA GLU A 88 -18.49 20.56 4.85
C GLU A 88 -18.68 19.43 5.86
N HIS A 89 -19.94 19.00 6.10
CA HIS A 89 -20.22 17.89 7.00
C HIS A 89 -19.69 16.55 6.48
N PHE A 90 -19.73 16.34 5.16
CA PHE A 90 -19.21 15.13 4.54
C PHE A 90 -17.69 15.05 4.69
N SER A 91 -16.98 16.13 4.38
CA SER A 91 -15.53 16.23 4.56
C SER A 91 -15.12 16.01 6.02
N LYS A 92 -15.86 16.58 6.99
CA LYS A 92 -15.64 16.34 8.42
C LYS A 92 -15.81 14.87 8.80
N LEU A 93 -16.85 14.21 8.29
CA LEU A 93 -17.08 12.79 8.54
C LEU A 93 -15.94 11.94 7.96
N GLN A 94 -15.51 12.23 6.73
CA GLN A 94 -14.41 11.52 6.08
C GLN A 94 -13.10 11.68 6.86
N GLN A 95 -12.81 12.89 7.32
CA GLN A 95 -11.63 13.16 8.14
C GLN A 95 -11.68 12.38 9.47
N LEU A 96 -12.83 12.35 10.15
CA LEU A 96 -13.00 11.57 11.38
C LEU A 96 -12.80 10.06 11.15
N ILE A 97 -13.32 9.52 10.05
CA ILE A 97 -13.12 8.11 9.70
C ILE A 97 -11.62 7.83 9.47
N ARG A 98 -10.92 8.72 8.77
CA ARG A 98 -9.47 8.60 8.57
C ARG A 98 -8.73 8.63 9.91
N ASP A 99 -8.96 9.65 10.72
CA ASP A 99 -8.19 9.89 11.94
C ASP A 99 -8.47 8.87 13.05
N MET A 100 -9.72 8.42 13.20
CA MET A 100 -10.13 7.56 14.32
C MET A 100 -10.11 6.07 13.98
N ILE A 101 -10.19 5.71 12.70
CA ILE A 101 -10.34 4.31 12.27
C ILE A 101 -9.16 3.92 11.39
N LEU A 102 -8.98 4.58 10.24
CA LEU A 102 -8.01 4.13 9.23
C LEU A 102 -6.56 4.36 9.68
N THR A 103 -6.22 5.55 10.16
CA THR A 103 -4.87 5.89 10.61
C THR A 103 -4.43 4.98 11.78
N PRO A 104 -5.22 4.78 12.86
CA PRO A 104 -4.82 3.88 13.94
C PRO A 104 -4.66 2.42 13.48
N LEU A 105 -5.47 1.96 12.52
CA LEU A 105 -5.30 0.63 11.94
C LEU A 105 -4.02 0.52 11.11
N GLN A 106 -3.72 1.54 10.29
CA GLN A 106 -2.47 1.59 9.53
C GLN A 106 -1.26 1.66 10.45
N GLU A 107 -1.32 2.47 11.52
CA GLU A 107 -0.27 2.56 12.53
C GLU A 107 -0.10 1.24 13.28
N ARG A 108 -1.18 0.57 13.67
CA ARG A 108 -1.12 -0.76 14.29
C ARG A 108 -0.57 -1.80 13.33
N ALA A 109 -0.96 -1.80 12.07
CA ALA A 109 -0.42 -2.69 11.04
C ALA A 109 1.07 -2.44 10.78
N ALA A 110 1.50 -1.18 10.81
CA ALA A 110 2.90 -0.78 10.69
C ALA A 110 3.72 -1.09 11.96
N GLN A 111 3.08 -1.10 13.14
CA GLN A 111 3.69 -1.47 14.41
C GLN A 111 3.61 -2.97 14.72
N ALA A 112 2.74 -3.71 14.04
CA ALA A 112 2.68 -5.15 14.11
C ALA A 112 4.03 -5.70 13.61
N ALA A 113 4.61 -6.63 14.37
CA ALA A 113 5.82 -7.31 13.93
C ALA A 113 5.62 -7.81 12.49
N PRO A 114 6.67 -7.76 11.64
CA PRO A 114 6.56 -8.33 10.30
C PRO A 114 5.97 -9.74 10.40
N SER A 115 5.04 -10.08 9.52
CA SER A 115 4.52 -11.45 9.49
C SER A 115 5.68 -12.46 9.48
N GLN A 116 5.49 -13.66 10.02
CA GLN A 116 6.57 -14.66 10.05
C GLN A 116 7.20 -14.88 8.66
N TRP A 117 6.39 -14.78 7.61
CA TRP A 117 6.86 -14.86 6.22
C TRP A 117 7.61 -13.61 5.76
N ASN A 118 7.17 -12.41 6.12
CA ASN A 118 7.92 -11.18 5.85
C ASN A 118 9.26 -11.15 6.58
N GLN A 119 9.31 -11.65 7.82
CA GLN A 119 10.56 -11.78 8.55
C GLN A 119 11.52 -12.77 7.87
N LYS A 120 11.02 -13.94 7.44
CA LYS A 120 11.81 -14.88 6.63
C LYS A 120 12.30 -14.25 5.32
N MET A 121 11.46 -13.49 4.64
CA MET A 121 11.83 -12.81 3.40
C MET A 121 12.95 -11.79 3.65
N LEU A 122 12.86 -10.99 4.72
CA LEU A 122 13.92 -10.07 5.10
C LEU A 122 15.25 -10.79 5.37
N ASP A 123 15.21 -11.99 5.96
CA ASP A 123 16.39 -12.83 6.18
C ASP A 123 16.96 -13.37 4.85
N GLU A 124 16.11 -13.81 3.91
CA GLU A 124 16.55 -14.24 2.58
C GLU A 124 17.18 -13.10 1.78
N LEU A 125 16.62 -11.89 1.84
CA LEU A 125 17.21 -10.70 1.21
C LEU A 125 18.61 -10.37 1.76
N LEU A 126 18.85 -10.62 3.06
CA LEU A 126 20.19 -10.50 3.65
C LEU A 126 21.15 -11.57 3.12
N LYS A 127 20.68 -12.81 2.94
CA LYS A 127 21.47 -13.90 2.34
C LYS A 127 21.80 -13.61 0.87
N ILE A 128 20.85 -13.06 0.09
CA ILE A 128 21.08 -12.61 -1.29
C ILE A 128 22.21 -11.58 -1.34
N ARG A 129 22.15 -10.51 -0.51
CA ARG A 129 23.23 -9.51 -0.47
C ARG A 129 24.60 -10.12 -0.16
N ARG A 130 24.66 -11.10 0.73
CA ARG A 130 25.91 -11.82 1.05
C ARG A 130 26.39 -12.62 -0.16
N ALA A 131 25.51 -13.40 -0.79
CA ALA A 131 25.83 -14.21 -1.96
C ALA A 131 26.33 -13.36 -3.13
N LEU A 132 25.68 -12.21 -3.41
CA LEU A 132 26.11 -11.28 -4.46
C LEU A 132 27.52 -10.75 -4.20
N ARG A 133 27.80 -10.33 -2.96
CA ARG A 133 29.12 -9.81 -2.56
C ARG A 133 30.20 -10.90 -2.67
N GLU A 134 29.93 -12.09 -2.13
CA GLU A 134 30.86 -13.21 -2.16
C GLU A 134 31.19 -13.62 -3.60
N THR A 135 30.18 -13.70 -4.45
CA THR A 135 30.34 -14.06 -5.87
C THR A 135 31.10 -12.98 -6.63
N LYS A 136 30.76 -11.70 -6.45
CA LYS A 136 31.50 -10.57 -7.04
C LYS A 136 32.98 -10.61 -6.66
N ASN A 137 33.29 -10.85 -5.39
CA ASN A 137 34.68 -10.96 -4.92
C ASN A 137 35.40 -12.17 -5.54
N ALA A 138 34.72 -13.29 -5.70
CA ALA A 138 35.28 -14.48 -6.35
C ALA A 138 35.61 -14.21 -7.84
N LEU A 139 34.76 -13.49 -8.55
CA LEU A 139 35.03 -13.07 -9.94
C LEU A 139 36.21 -12.11 -10.03
N ILE A 140 36.30 -11.12 -9.13
CA ILE A 140 37.45 -10.20 -9.06
C ILE A 140 38.75 -10.99 -8.81
N ALA A 141 38.73 -11.96 -7.90
CA ALA A 141 39.88 -12.82 -7.62
C ALA A 141 40.26 -13.73 -8.82
N ALA A 142 39.34 -13.96 -9.75
CA ALA A 142 39.55 -14.68 -11.00
C ALA A 142 39.87 -13.75 -12.19
N ASP A 143 40.29 -12.51 -11.91
CA ASP A 143 40.59 -11.46 -12.90
C ASP A 143 39.41 -11.09 -13.82
N GLN A 144 38.19 -11.31 -13.35
CA GLN A 144 36.94 -10.95 -14.02
C GLN A 144 36.22 -9.85 -13.25
N ASP A 145 36.82 -8.66 -13.17
CA ASP A 145 36.24 -7.54 -12.42
C ASP A 145 34.94 -7.03 -13.07
N PRO A 146 33.76 -7.26 -12.44
CA PRO A 146 32.49 -6.80 -13.00
C PRO A 146 32.31 -5.29 -12.88
N THR A 147 33.13 -4.59 -12.08
CA THR A 147 33.01 -3.13 -11.91
C THR A 147 33.53 -2.34 -13.12
N ALA A 148 34.19 -3.02 -14.05
CA ALA A 148 34.58 -2.44 -15.34
C ALA A 148 33.40 -2.39 -16.35
N ASP A 149 32.29 -3.09 -16.10
CA ASP A 149 31.08 -3.06 -16.95
C ASP A 149 30.08 -2.01 -16.41
N PRO A 150 29.83 -0.89 -17.14
CA PRO A 150 28.88 0.13 -16.72
C PRO A 150 27.45 -0.41 -16.53
N GLU A 151 27.01 -1.31 -17.40
CA GLU A 151 25.66 -1.89 -17.31
C GLU A 151 25.54 -2.79 -16.07
N PHE A 152 26.62 -3.43 -15.62
CA PHE A 152 26.62 -4.16 -14.36
C PHE A 152 26.42 -3.21 -13.16
N LEU A 153 27.11 -2.06 -13.17
CA LEU A 153 26.97 -1.05 -12.12
C LEU A 153 25.56 -0.47 -12.06
N GLU A 154 24.91 -0.26 -13.20
CA GLU A 154 23.51 0.17 -13.28
C GLU A 154 22.57 -0.85 -12.63
N GLN A 155 22.76 -2.14 -12.91
CA GLN A 155 21.96 -3.21 -12.32
C GLN A 155 22.18 -3.35 -10.81
N GLU A 156 23.41 -3.19 -10.34
CA GLU A 156 23.76 -3.21 -8.90
C GLU A 156 23.15 -2.01 -8.16
N ALA A 157 23.15 -0.83 -8.80
CA ALA A 157 22.52 0.39 -8.27
C ALA A 157 20.99 0.26 -8.22
N ALA A 158 20.37 -0.21 -9.30
CA ALA A 158 18.92 -0.46 -9.37
C ALA A 158 18.47 -1.43 -8.28
N PHE A 159 19.19 -2.54 -8.08
CA PHE A 159 18.90 -3.49 -7.02
C PHE A 159 18.96 -2.86 -5.64
N THR A 160 19.96 -2.00 -5.41
CA THR A 160 20.10 -1.30 -4.13
C THR A 160 18.90 -0.40 -3.84
N ALA A 161 18.41 0.31 -4.86
CA ALA A 161 17.25 1.19 -4.78
C ALA A 161 15.95 0.40 -4.54
N PHE A 162 15.64 -0.58 -5.42
CA PHE A 162 14.44 -1.41 -5.29
C PHE A 162 14.40 -2.17 -3.97
N LEU A 163 15.54 -2.70 -3.52
CA LEU A 163 15.61 -3.43 -2.27
C LEU A 163 15.34 -2.54 -1.04
N ALA A 164 15.70 -1.26 -1.08
CA ALA A 164 15.40 -0.34 0.02
C ALA A 164 13.87 -0.14 0.15
N VAL A 165 13.18 0.04 -0.98
CA VAL A 165 11.74 0.20 -1.05
C VAL A 165 11.02 -1.09 -0.63
N TYR A 166 11.38 -2.24 -1.20
CA TYR A 166 10.73 -3.50 -0.88
C TYR A 166 10.90 -3.90 0.60
N ARG A 167 12.09 -3.67 1.19
CA ARG A 167 12.30 -3.92 2.63
C ARG A 167 11.44 -3.03 3.53
N LYS A 168 11.15 -1.80 3.09
CA LYS A 168 10.22 -0.92 3.80
C LYS A 168 8.82 -1.53 3.79
N HIS A 169 8.32 -1.93 2.62
CA HIS A 169 7.01 -2.55 2.48
C HIS A 169 6.84 -3.85 3.29
N LEU A 170 7.86 -4.71 3.30
CA LEU A 170 7.85 -5.94 4.11
C LEU A 170 7.80 -5.66 5.62
N ARG A 171 8.49 -4.62 6.08
CA ARG A 171 8.49 -4.22 7.50
C ARG A 171 7.16 -3.62 7.94
N GLU A 172 6.55 -2.85 7.05
CA GLU A 172 5.25 -2.20 7.27
C GLU A 172 4.07 -3.15 6.98
N ASN A 173 4.35 -4.42 6.62
CA ASN A 173 3.36 -5.41 6.20
C ASN A 173 2.42 -4.93 5.06
N THR A 174 2.85 -3.95 4.27
CA THR A 174 2.11 -3.45 3.10
C THR A 174 2.27 -4.35 1.88
N VAL A 175 3.27 -5.24 1.92
CA VAL A 175 3.39 -6.41 1.04
C VAL A 175 3.55 -7.65 1.91
N GLN A 176 3.00 -8.77 1.45
CA GLN A 176 3.07 -10.04 2.17
C GLN A 176 3.77 -11.10 1.33
N ALA A 177 4.89 -11.60 1.84
CA ALA A 177 5.57 -12.75 1.30
C ALA A 177 4.83 -14.04 1.68
N ASP A 178 5.00 -15.06 0.84
CA ASP A 178 4.50 -16.41 1.07
C ASP A 178 5.62 -17.45 0.91
N GLU A 179 5.28 -18.73 1.06
CA GLU A 179 6.25 -19.82 0.93
C GLU A 179 6.89 -19.89 -0.47
N ASN A 180 6.14 -19.57 -1.52
CA ASN A 180 6.64 -19.62 -2.90
C ASN A 180 7.63 -18.49 -3.17
N ALA A 181 7.36 -17.30 -2.63
CA ALA A 181 8.28 -16.16 -2.65
C ALA A 181 9.62 -16.51 -1.97
N ILE A 182 9.58 -17.18 -0.81
CA ILE A 182 10.79 -17.64 -0.11
C ILE A 182 11.56 -18.65 -0.96
N LYS A 183 10.90 -19.68 -1.50
CA LYS A 183 11.56 -20.68 -2.38
C LYS A 183 12.19 -20.02 -3.61
N THR A 184 11.55 -18.99 -4.16
CA THR A 184 12.08 -18.22 -5.28
C THR A 184 13.38 -17.51 -4.88
N MET A 185 13.43 -16.86 -3.73
CA MET A 185 14.67 -16.24 -3.22
C MET A 185 15.78 -17.27 -2.97
N GLU A 186 15.45 -18.44 -2.42
CA GLU A 186 16.42 -19.52 -2.21
C GLU A 186 17.03 -20.01 -3.53
N LEU A 187 16.21 -20.15 -4.57
CA LEU A 187 16.67 -20.48 -5.93
C LEU A 187 17.56 -19.37 -6.50
N MET A 188 17.20 -18.10 -6.30
CA MET A 188 18.03 -16.96 -6.73
C MET A 188 19.39 -16.94 -6.03
N ILE A 189 19.45 -17.25 -4.73
CA ILE A 189 20.73 -17.42 -4.02
C ILE A 189 21.56 -18.53 -4.67
N GLY A 190 20.94 -19.64 -5.05
CA GLY A 190 21.59 -20.73 -5.79
C GLY A 190 22.16 -20.28 -7.13
N LEU A 191 21.38 -19.53 -7.92
CA LEU A 191 21.79 -18.98 -9.21
C LEU A 191 22.97 -18.02 -9.08
N ILE A 192 22.91 -17.10 -8.10
CA ILE A 192 23.99 -16.15 -7.83
C ILE A 192 25.28 -16.88 -7.51
N LYS A 193 25.23 -17.86 -6.59
CA LYS A 193 26.42 -18.64 -6.20
C LYS A 193 26.98 -19.48 -7.34
N ALA A 194 26.15 -19.86 -8.31
CA ALA A 194 26.56 -20.60 -9.49
C ALA A 194 27.10 -19.71 -10.62
N ALA A 195 27.05 -18.39 -10.49
CA ALA A 195 27.58 -17.48 -11.50
C ALA A 195 29.12 -17.53 -11.51
N THR A 196 29.66 -18.12 -12.58
CA THR A 196 31.11 -18.31 -12.78
C THR A 196 31.75 -17.21 -13.63
N ASP A 197 30.96 -16.26 -14.12
CA ASP A 197 31.40 -15.17 -14.99
C ASP A 197 30.51 -13.92 -14.82
N VAL A 198 31.02 -12.77 -15.27
CA VAL A 198 30.34 -11.47 -15.15
C VAL A 198 28.95 -11.48 -15.82
N PRO A 199 28.77 -11.99 -17.05
CA PRO A 199 27.44 -12.04 -17.68
C PRO A 199 26.40 -12.81 -16.86
N LYS A 200 26.76 -13.96 -16.26
CA LYS A 200 25.85 -14.72 -15.40
C LYS A 200 25.49 -13.98 -14.12
N LEU A 201 26.46 -13.30 -13.49
CA LEU A 201 26.18 -12.52 -12.29
C LEU A 201 25.27 -11.32 -12.61
N LYS A 202 25.51 -10.65 -13.74
CA LYS A 202 24.66 -9.57 -14.24
C LYS A 202 23.24 -10.03 -14.52
N ALA A 203 23.06 -11.19 -15.16
CA ALA A 203 21.74 -11.79 -15.38
C ALA A 203 21.02 -12.09 -14.06
N SER A 204 21.76 -12.50 -13.03
CA SER A 204 21.20 -12.72 -11.69
C SER A 204 20.70 -11.41 -11.06
N TYR A 205 21.44 -10.31 -11.23
CA TYR A 205 20.97 -8.97 -10.82
C TYR A 205 19.70 -8.53 -11.57
N GLN A 206 19.65 -8.71 -12.89
CA GLN A 206 18.45 -8.37 -13.68
C GLN A 206 17.22 -9.14 -13.16
N MET A 207 17.32 -10.46 -12.99
CA MET A 207 16.21 -11.26 -12.47
C MET A 207 15.79 -10.80 -11.08
N LEU A 208 16.74 -10.44 -10.22
CA LEU A 208 16.45 -9.89 -8.88
C LEU A 208 15.71 -8.56 -8.97
N ASN A 209 16.14 -7.68 -9.88
CA ASN A 209 15.48 -6.39 -10.11
C ASN A 209 14.05 -6.59 -10.59
N ASP A 210 13.84 -7.41 -11.61
CA ASP A 210 12.51 -7.72 -12.15
C ASP A 210 11.59 -8.30 -11.07
N TYR A 211 12.11 -9.23 -10.26
CA TYR A 211 11.35 -9.79 -9.16
C TYR A 211 10.99 -8.71 -8.13
N VAL A 212 11.98 -7.99 -7.59
CA VAL A 212 11.75 -7.03 -6.51
C VAL A 212 10.84 -5.89 -6.96
N GLU A 213 11.04 -5.38 -8.17
CA GLU A 213 10.18 -4.36 -8.79
C GLU A 213 8.73 -4.85 -8.89
N SER A 214 8.50 -6.09 -9.33
CA SER A 214 7.14 -6.67 -9.41
C SER A 214 6.41 -6.78 -8.07
N GLN A 215 7.15 -6.76 -6.95
CA GLN A 215 6.58 -6.84 -5.60
C GLN A 215 6.29 -5.48 -4.99
N ILE A 216 6.80 -4.39 -5.57
CA ILE A 216 6.57 -3.03 -5.07
C ILE A 216 5.21 -2.57 -5.62
N PRO A 217 4.24 -2.21 -4.77
CA PRO A 217 2.97 -1.67 -5.23
C PRO A 217 3.23 -0.43 -6.06
N VAL A 218 2.63 -0.34 -7.25
CA VAL A 218 2.67 0.88 -8.05
C VAL A 218 1.91 1.94 -7.26
N THR A 219 2.63 2.86 -6.62
CA THR A 219 2.03 4.15 -6.27
C THR A 219 1.72 4.81 -7.60
N GLU A 220 0.44 4.90 -7.95
CA GLU A 220 -0.01 5.88 -8.92
C GLU A 220 0.42 7.25 -8.37
N GLU A 221 1.61 7.71 -8.77
CA GLU A 221 1.89 9.13 -8.76
C GLU A 221 0.82 9.74 -9.66
N LYS A 222 -0.15 10.41 -9.02
CA LYS A 222 -1.03 11.35 -9.67
C LYS A 222 -0.16 12.46 -10.24
N ASP A 223 0.39 12.22 -11.43
CA ASP A 223 0.77 13.27 -12.36
C ASP A 223 -0.51 13.78 -13.01
N ALA A 224 -1.12 14.77 -12.37
CA ALA A 224 -2.08 15.70 -12.96
C ALA A 224 -1.98 17.06 -12.26
#